data_AF-A0A9D4N0P1-F1
#
_entry.id   AF-A0A9D4N0P1-F1
#
_cell.length_a   1.000
_cell.length_b   1.000
_cell.length_c   1.000
_cell.angle_alpha   90.00
_cell.angle_beta   90.00
_cell.angle_gamma   90.00
#
_symmetry.space_group_name_H-M   'P 1'
#
loop_
_entity.id
_entity.type
_entity.pdbx_description
1 polymer ?
#
loop_
_entity_poly.entity_id
_entity_poly.type
_entity_poly.pdbx_seq_one_letter_code
_entity_poly.pdbx_strand_id
1 'polypeptide(L)' 'MNLQGLRKTLYKGIFQRTSTFVLACVVSAFAFERLVDVTGDQLFLFINTGKMYKDVEKKYAALAAGSEGEEEE' A
#
# COMPACT_ATOMS: atom_id res chain seq x y z
N MET A 1 8.31 9.89 29.34
CA MET A 1 8.41 8.42 29.50
C MET A 1 9.75 7.99 28.91
N ASN A 2 10.65 7.41 29.71
CA ASN A 2 11.99 7.06 29.24
C ASN A 2 11.99 5.68 28.55
N LEU A 3 12.94 5.42 27.66
CA LEU A 3 13.05 4.17 26.88
C LEU A 3 12.97 2.90 27.75
N GLN A 4 13.59 2.95 28.93
CA GLN A 4 13.55 1.86 29.92
C GLN A 4 12.14 1.61 30.48
N GLY A 5 11.34 2.66 30.64
CA GLY A 5 9.95 2.57 31.07
C GLY A 5 9.06 1.98 29.97
N LEU A 6 9.23 2.44 28.73
CA LEU A 6 8.49 1.91 27.57
C LEU A 6 8.76 0.41 27.37
N ARG A 7 10.02 -0.03 27.46
CA ARG A 7 10.40 -1.44 27.33
C ARG A 7 9.71 -2.33 28.37
N LYS A 8 9.68 -1.89 29.64
CA LYS A 8 9.01 -2.64 30.72
C LYS A 8 7.51 -2.73 30.48
N THR A 9 6.88 -1.65 30.01
CA THR A 9 5.44 -1.65 29.70
C THR A 9 5.12 -2.56 28.52
N LEU A 10 5.89 -2.49 27.43
CA LEU A 10 5.71 -3.36 26.27
C LEU A 10 5.90 -4.84 26.63
N TYR A 11 6.94 -5.17 27.39
CA TYR A 11 7.17 -6.54 27.82
C TYR A 11 6.01 -7.06 28.66
N LYS A 12 5.62 -6.32 29.71
CA LYS A 12 4.53 -6.76 30.59
C LYS A 12 3.16 -6.79 29.90
N GLY A 13 2.93 -5.91 28.93
CA GLY A 13 1.65 -5.79 28.23
C GLY A 13 1.48 -6.81 27.10
N ILE A 14 2.51 -6.99 26.27
CA ILE A 14 2.39 -7.75 25.01
C ILE A 14 3.23 -9.04 25.05
N PHE A 15 4.51 -8.94 25.45
CA PHE A 15 5.47 -10.03 25.27
C PHE A 15 5.58 -11.02 26.45
N GLN A 16 5.00 -10.72 27.62
CA GLN A 16 5.16 -11.54 28.83
C GLN A 16 4.34 -12.84 28.79
N ARG A 17 3.14 -12.83 28.20
CA ARG A 17 2.27 -14.02 28.11
C ARG A 17 2.21 -14.50 26.67
N THR A 18 2.37 -15.81 26.45
CA THR A 18 2.36 -16.40 25.10
C THR A 18 1.04 -16.15 24.37
N SER A 19 -0.10 -16.19 25.06
CA SER A 19 -1.41 -15.93 24.46
C SER A 19 -1.57 -14.48 23.98
N THR A 20 -1.13 -13.49 24.76
CA THR A 20 -1.17 -12.06 24.35
C THR A 20 -0.14 -11.77 23.26
N PHE A 21 1.00 -12.45 23.30
CA PHE A 21 2.03 -12.36 22.27
C PHE A 21 1.53 -12.85 20.92
N VAL A 22 0.94 -14.07 20.86
CA VAL A 22 0.39 -14.62 19.62
C VAL A 22 -0.73 -13.74 19.07
N LEU A 23 -1.63 -13.24 19.94
CA LEU A 23 -2.67 -12.30 19.53
C LEU A 23 -2.07 -11.03 18.90
N ALA A 24 -1.06 -10.44 19.54
CA ALA A 24 -0.39 -9.27 19.01
C ALA A 24 0.29 -9.54 17.67
N CYS A 25 0.93 -10.70 17.49
CA CYS A 25 1.50 -11.10 16.22
C CYS A 25 0.45 -11.17 15.12
N VAL A 26 -0.68 -11.87 15.34
CA VAL A 26 -1.75 -12.00 14.34
C VAL A 26 -2.34 -10.64 13.95
N VAL A 27 -2.66 -9.80 14.93
CA VAL A 27 -3.19 -8.46 14.68
C VAL A 27 -2.18 -7.60 13.93
N SER A 28 -0.91 -7.64 14.34
CA SER A 28 0.15 -6.87 13.70
C SER A 28 0.42 -7.33 12.27
N ALA A 29 0.36 -8.64 12.00
CA ALA A 29 0.55 -9.19 10.67
C ALA A 29 -0.54 -8.71 9.71
N PHE A 30 -1.81 -8.78 10.13
CA PHE A 30 -2.92 -8.29 9.31
C PHE A 30 -2.84 -6.78 9.04
N ALA A 31 -2.52 -5.99 10.07
CA ALA A 31 -2.34 -4.54 9.90
C ALA A 31 -1.14 -4.22 9.00
N PHE A 32 -0.05 -4.98 9.13
CA PHE A 32 1.17 -4.80 8.35
C PHE A 32 0.96 -5.15 6.87
N GLU A 33 0.29 -6.25 6.56
CA GLU A 33 -0.10 -6.64 5.20
C GLU A 33 -0.82 -5.47 4.51
N ARG A 34 -1.88 -4.95 5.13
CA ARG A 34 -2.66 -3.86 4.53
C ARG A 34 -1.84 -2.58 4.35
N LEU A 35 -0.95 -2.28 5.30
CA LEU A 35 -0.11 -1.09 5.22
C LEU A 35 0.92 -1.21 4.11
N VAL A 36 1.60 -2.36 4.02
CA VAL A 36 2.64 -2.60 3.02
C VAL A 36 2.06 -2.64 1.63
N ASP A 37 0.91 -3.27 1.41
CA ASP A 37 0.26 -3.29 0.10
C ASP A 37 -0.07 -1.88 -0.38
N VAL A 38 -0.78 -1.09 0.43
CA VAL A 38 -1.18 0.26 0.04
C VAL A 38 0.04 1.16 -0.15
N THR A 39 1.02 1.08 0.75
CA THR A 39 2.23 1.91 0.66
C THR A 39 3.09 1.51 -0.53
N GLY A 40 3.21 0.19 -0.79
CA GLY A 40 3.96 -0.36 -1.90
C GLY A 40 3.39 0.06 -3.24
N ASP A 41 2.07 -0.07 -3.41
CA ASP A 41 1.37 0.39 -4.61
C ASP A 41 1.57 1.88 -4.84
N GLN A 42 1.42 2.71 -3.81
CA GLN A 42 1.58 4.15 -3.94
C GLN A 42 3.01 4.55 -4.25
N LEU A 43 3.99 3.92 -3.61
CA LEU A 43 5.41 4.16 -3.89
C LEU A 43 5.74 3.74 -5.33
N PHE A 44 5.22 2.61 -5.78
CA PHE A 44 5.43 2.11 -7.14
C PHE A 44 4.81 3.03 -8.19
N LEU A 45 3.57 3.51 -7.98
CA LEU A 45 2.91 4.48 -8.84
C LEU A 45 3.65 5.81 -8.87
N PHE A 46 4.13 6.29 -7.71
CA PHE A 46 4.90 7.52 -7.62
C PHE A 46 6.21 7.43 -8.41
N ILE A 47 6.92 6.30 -8.31
CA ILE A 47 8.17 6.07 -9.06
C ILE A 47 7.90 5.92 -10.56
N ASN A 48 6.78 5.32 -10.96
CA ASN A 48 6.46 5.01 -12.36
C ASN A 48 5.40 5.93 -12.98
N THR A 49 5.27 7.15 -12.46
CA THR A 49 4.31 8.13 -12.97
C THR A 49 4.57 8.40 -14.46
N GLY A 50 3.51 8.32 -15.27
CA GLY A 50 3.54 8.55 -16.71
C GLY A 50 3.84 7.31 -17.57
N LYS A 51 4.20 6.17 -16.96
CA LYS A 51 4.39 4.88 -17.65
C LYS A 51 3.25 3.89 -17.41
N MET A 52 2.46 4.12 -16.37
CA MET A 52 1.34 3.25 -16.02
C MET A 52 0.20 3.38 -17.02
N TYR A 53 -0.50 2.27 -17.28
CA TYR A 53 -1.70 2.28 -18.12
C TYR A 53 -2.69 3.36 -17.71
N LYS A 54 -2.94 3.51 -16.40
CA LYS A 54 -3.83 4.54 -15.83
C LYS A 54 -3.48 5.99 -16.26
N ASP A 55 -2.21 6.26 -16.53
CA ASP A 55 -1.73 7.60 -16.93
C ASP A 55 -1.81 7.81 -18.46
N VAL A 56 -1.72 6.74 -19.24
CA VAL A 56 -1.70 6.79 -20.71
C VAL A 56 -3.04 6.43 -21.35
N GLU A 57 -3.96 5.81 -20.61
CA GLU A 57 -5.26 5.32 -21.07
C GLU A 57 -6.06 6.42 -21.76
N LYS A 58 -6.15 7.61 -21.17
CA LYS A 58 -6.86 8.75 -21.76
C LYS A 58 -6.30 9.15 -23.13
N LYS A 59 -4.99 9.00 -23.33
CA LYS A 59 -4.35 9.30 -24.62
C LYS A 59 -4.74 8.27 -25.67
N TYR A 60 -4.68 6.99 -25.31
CA TYR A 60 -5.06 5.91 -26.23
C TYR A 60 -6.56 5.90 -26.55
N ALA A 61 -7.42 6.20 -25.57
CA ALA A 61 -8.86 6.35 -25.80
C ALA A 61 -9.18 7.50 -26.76
N ALA A 62 -8.50 8.64 -26.63
CA ALA A 62 -8.67 9.77 -27.55
C ALA A 62 -8.12 9.47 -28.96
N LEU A 63 -7.01 8.74 -29.07
CA LEU A 63 -6.47 8.27 -30.35
C LEU A 63 -7.42 7.29 -31.05
N ALA A 64 -8.02 6.36 -30.32
CA ALA A 64 -9.00 5.42 -30.87
C ALA A 64 -10.28 6.14 -31.36
N ALA A 65 -10.73 7.16 -30.63
CA ALA A 65 -11.87 7.98 -31.06
C ALA A 65 -11.53 8.90 -32.25
N GLY A 66 -10.28 9.34 -32.38
CA GLY A 66 -9.82 10.14 -33.52
C GLY A 66 -9.63 9.34 -34.81
N SER A 67 -9.25 8.05 -34.71
CA SER A 67 -9.13 7.17 -35.87
C SER A 67 -10.47 6.79 -36.52
N GLU A 68 -11.60 6.95 -35.82
CA GLU A 68 -12.94 6.77 -36.41
C GLU A 68 -13.41 8.00 -37.21
N GLY A 69 -12.69 9.13 -37.15
CA GLY A 69 -13.04 10.37 -37.84
C GLY A 69 -12.30 10.65 -39.15
N GLU A 70 -11.39 9.77 -39.58
CA GLU A 70 -10.57 9.94 -40.80
C GLU A 70 -10.88 8.89 -41.90
N GLU A 71 -11.90 8.04 -41.73
CA GLU A 71 -12.36 7.08 -42.76
C GLU A 71 -13.58 7.57 -43.59
N GLU A 72 -13.98 8.85 -43.44
CA GLU A 72 -14.98 9.49 -44.30
C GLU A 72 -14.42 10.74 -45.00
N GLU A 73 -13.64 10.56 -46.06
CA GLU A 73 -13.60 11.46 -47.24
C GLU A 73 -13.25 10.68 -48.52
#